data_AF-A0A5N7ZAD9-F1
#
_entry.id   AF-A0A5N7ZAD9-F1
#
_cell.length_a   1.000
_cell.length_b   1.000
_cell.length_c   1.000
_cell.angle_alpha   90.00
_cell.angle_beta   90.00
_cell.angle_gamma   90.00
#
_symmetry.space_group_name_H-M   'P 1'
#
loop_
_entity.id
_entity.type
_entity.pdbx_description
1 polymer ?
#
loop_
_entity_poly.entity_id
_entity_poly.type
_entity_poly.pdbx_seq_one_letter_code
_entity_poly.pdbx_strand_id
1 'polypeptide(L)'
;MMKTLFIDTNIIIDLIAQREPYYQPIAKIATLAESKKLKIIATPLSFTNTFYVLSKHMDKKKLSGILTKLRILCDVAPTNANTVDKALASGFNDFEDAVQYHSALTVKSDIFITRNKKDFKKTEIPVMTAAEFLTSINKK
;
A
#
# COMPACT_ATOMS: atom_id res chain seq x y z
N MET A 1 10.89 10.12 15.01
CA MET A 1 11.04 9.72 13.58
C MET A 1 9.68 9.74 12.90
N MET A 2 9.65 10.05 11.59
CA MET A 2 8.43 10.06 10.79
C MET A 2 7.96 8.63 10.49
N LYS A 3 6.68 8.34 10.69
CA LYS A 3 6.11 7.00 10.43
C LYS A 3 6.12 6.65 8.95
N THR A 4 6.41 5.40 8.63
CA THR A 4 6.42 4.83 7.28
C THR A 4 5.32 3.79 7.15
N LEU A 5 4.37 4.04 6.26
CA LEU A 5 3.27 3.12 5.96
C LEU A 5 3.54 2.41 4.65
N PHE A 6 3.46 1.08 4.66
CA PHE A 6 3.41 0.31 3.44
C PHE A 6 1.95 0.19 2.99
N ILE A 7 1.64 0.50 1.74
CA ILE A 7 0.26 0.44 1.21
C ILE A 7 0.12 -0.70 0.22
N ASP A 8 -0.92 -1.51 0.42
CA ASP A 8 -1.33 -2.57 -0.51
C ASP A 8 -1.85 -1.97 -1.84
N THR A 9 -1.69 -2.72 -2.94
CA THR A 9 -2.28 -2.44 -4.26
C THR A 9 -3.73 -1.98 -4.17
N ASN A 10 -4.57 -2.69 -3.40
CA ASN A 10 -5.99 -2.33 -3.30
C ASN A 10 -6.20 -0.93 -2.72
N ILE A 11 -5.33 -0.50 -1.80
CA ILE A 11 -5.39 0.82 -1.17
C ILE A 11 -5.06 1.92 -2.18
N ILE A 12 -4.10 1.68 -3.08
CA ILE A 12 -3.81 2.59 -4.20
C ILE A 12 -5.01 2.70 -5.15
N ILE A 13 -5.62 1.56 -5.49
CA ILE A 13 -6.81 1.52 -6.35
C ILE A 13 -7.95 2.31 -5.69
N ASP A 14 -8.18 2.12 -4.40
CA ASP A 14 -9.23 2.81 -3.65
C ASP A 14 -9.04 4.34 -3.66
N LEU A 15 -7.79 4.81 -3.58
CA LEU A 15 -7.44 6.22 -3.69
C LEU A 15 -7.71 6.78 -5.10
N ILE A 16 -7.20 6.12 -6.14
CA ILE A 16 -7.27 6.64 -7.51
C ILE A 16 -8.69 6.55 -8.08
N ALA A 17 -9.36 5.43 -7.83
CA ALA A 17 -10.71 5.17 -8.35
C ALA A 17 -11.82 5.68 -7.41
N GLN A 18 -11.46 6.31 -6.28
CA GLN A 18 -12.39 6.86 -5.29
C GLN A 18 -13.44 5.82 -4.85
N ARG A 19 -12.99 4.61 -4.50
CA ARG A 19 -13.89 3.51 -4.13
C ARG A 19 -14.42 3.69 -2.72
N GLU A 20 -15.72 3.94 -2.60
CA GLU A 20 -16.39 3.98 -1.30
C GLU A 20 -16.63 2.56 -0.76
N PRO A 21 -16.56 2.35 0.58
CA PRO A 21 -16.33 3.35 1.64
C PRO A 21 -14.83 3.60 1.97
N TYR A 22 -13.90 3.11 1.15
CA TYR A 22 -12.47 3.06 1.46
C TYR A 22 -11.71 4.34 1.11
N TYR A 23 -12.25 5.15 0.20
CA TYR A 23 -11.62 6.34 -0.34
C TYR A 23 -11.30 7.40 0.74
N GLN A 24 -12.28 7.76 1.57
CA GLN A 24 -12.11 8.84 2.55
C GLN A 24 -10.94 8.60 3.52
N PRO A 25 -10.78 7.40 4.12
CA PRO A 25 -9.59 7.10 4.92
C PRO A 25 -8.26 7.22 4.17
N ILE A 26 -8.14 6.63 2.97
CA ILE A 26 -6.85 6.68 2.24
C ILE A 26 -6.53 8.07 1.72
N ALA A 27 -7.53 8.87 1.33
CA ALA A 27 -7.34 10.26 0.94
C ALA A 27 -6.70 11.08 2.07
N LYS A 28 -7.18 10.91 3.32
CA LYS A 28 -6.59 11.57 4.49
C LYS A 28 -5.14 11.13 4.75
N ILE A 29 -4.82 9.85 4.58
CA ILE A 29 -3.43 9.36 4.68
C ILE A 29 -2.56 9.99 3.60
N ALA A 30 -3.06 10.10 2.36
CA ALA A 30 -2.33 10.75 1.27
C ALA A 30 -2.06 12.24 1.56
N THR A 31 -3.03 12.97 2.12
CA THR A 31 -2.84 14.37 2.57
C THR A 31 -1.77 14.48 3.67
N LEU A 32 -1.74 13.55 4.62
CA LEU A 32 -0.69 13.50 5.65
C LEU A 32 0.69 13.23 5.05
N ALA A 33 0.77 12.35 4.05
CA ALA A 33 2.00 12.08 3.32
C ALA A 33 2.49 13.33 2.56
N GLU A 34 1.57 14.04 1.88
CA GLU A 34 1.88 15.25 1.12
C GLU A 34 2.38 16.36 2.04
N SER A 35 1.79 16.46 3.23
CA SER A 35 2.20 17.36 4.31
C SER A 35 3.47 16.91 5.07
N LYS A 36 4.16 15.86 4.58
CA LYS A 36 5.38 15.29 5.17
C LYS A 36 5.23 14.89 6.65
N LYS A 37 4.03 14.48 7.07
CA LYS A 37 3.76 13.98 8.43
C LYS A 37 4.01 12.47 8.56
N LEU A 38 3.95 11.75 7.43
CA LEU A 38 4.27 10.33 7.31
C LEU A 38 4.83 10.06 5.90
N LYS A 39 5.40 8.88 5.68
CA LYS A 39 5.76 8.36 4.36
C LYS A 39 4.81 7.24 3.96
N ILE A 40 4.53 7.12 2.66
CA ILE A 40 3.85 5.96 2.09
C ILE A 40 4.78 5.26 1.10
N ILE A 41 4.79 3.93 1.14
CA ILE A 41 5.64 3.07 0.29
C ILE A 41 4.77 1.97 -0.31
N ALA A 42 5.00 1.60 -1.57
CA ALA A 42 4.36 0.46 -2.22
C ALA A 42 5.35 -0.35 -3.05
N THR A 43 4.96 -1.53 -3.54
CA THR A 43 5.79 -2.31 -4.47
C THR A 43 5.67 -1.79 -5.92
N PRO A 44 6.64 -2.09 -6.81
CA PRO A 44 6.48 -1.89 -8.25
C PRO A 44 5.27 -2.65 -8.78
N LEU A 45 5.00 -3.84 -8.24
CA LEU A 45 3.85 -4.68 -8.60
C LEU A 45 2.53 -3.95 -8.33
N SER A 46 2.44 -3.17 -7.24
CA SER A 46 1.24 -2.39 -6.93
C SER A 46 0.96 -1.31 -7.98
N PHE A 47 1.99 -0.68 -8.55
CA PHE A 47 1.82 0.25 -9.68
C PHE A 47 1.36 -0.46 -10.95
N THR A 48 1.97 -1.61 -11.29
CA THR A 48 1.59 -2.37 -12.49
C THR A 48 0.18 -2.93 -12.38
N ASN A 49 -0.19 -3.49 -11.22
CA ASN A 49 -1.52 -4.04 -10.97
C ASN A 49 -2.58 -2.95 -10.98
N THR A 50 -2.31 -1.80 -10.34
CA THR A 50 -3.19 -0.63 -10.40
C THR A 50 -3.42 -0.18 -11.85
N PHE A 51 -2.34 -0.07 -12.64
CA PHE A 51 -2.45 0.32 -14.04
C PHE A 51 -3.30 -0.69 -14.83
N TYR A 52 -3.03 -1.99 -14.66
CA TYR A 52 -3.77 -3.05 -15.31
C TYR A 52 -5.27 -3.01 -14.98
N VAL A 53 -5.62 -2.89 -13.70
CA VAL A 53 -7.02 -2.87 -13.25
C VAL A 53 -7.74 -1.61 -13.76
N LEU A 54 -7.16 -0.43 -13.56
CA LEU A 54 -7.85 0.82 -13.85
C LEU A 54 -7.84 1.19 -15.34
N SER A 55 -6.90 0.69 -16.14
CA SER A 55 -6.87 0.93 -17.59
C SER A 55 -8.06 0.32 -18.34
N LYS A 56 -8.81 -0.59 -17.71
CA LYS A 56 -10.06 -1.15 -18.24
C LYS A 56 -11.22 -0.15 -18.20
N HIS A 57 -11.11 0.89 -17.38
CA HIS A 57 -12.20 1.85 -17.11
C HIS A 57 -11.76 3.32 -17.22
N MET A 58 -10.47 3.56 -17.48
CA MET A 58 -9.88 4.90 -17.58
C MET A 58 -8.95 4.98 -18.79
N ASP A 59 -8.92 6.14 -19.45
CA ASP A 59 -7.91 6.42 -20.46
C ASP A 59 -6.48 6.20 -19.92
N LYS A 60 -5.67 5.47 -20.69
CA LYS A 60 -4.32 5.05 -20.29
C LYS A 60 -3.40 6.25 -20.09
N LYS A 61 -3.48 7.29 -20.93
CA LYS A 61 -2.63 8.48 -20.82
C LYS A 61 -2.96 9.26 -19.54
N LYS A 62 -4.25 9.42 -19.24
CA LYS A 62 -4.74 10.00 -17.98
C LYS A 62 -4.26 9.18 -16.77
N LEU A 63 -4.41 7.86 -16.81
CA LEU A 63 -3.99 6.97 -15.72
C LEU A 63 -2.48 7.03 -15.47
N SER A 64 -1.65 7.01 -16.52
CA SER A 64 -0.21 7.22 -16.39
C SER A 64 0.11 8.55 -15.72
N GLY A 65 -0.58 9.63 -16.10
CA GLY A 65 -0.42 10.94 -15.45
C GLY A 65 -0.76 10.93 -13.96
N ILE A 66 -1.77 10.16 -13.54
CA ILE A 66 -2.13 10.00 -12.12
C ILE A 66 -1.06 9.19 -11.38
N LEU A 67 -0.59 8.08 -11.95
CA LEU A 67 0.46 7.25 -11.33
C LEU A 67 1.79 7.99 -11.20
N THR A 68 2.12 8.88 -12.15
CA THR A 68 3.29 9.77 -12.03
C THR A 68 3.16 10.68 -10.82
N LYS A 69 1.98 11.26 -10.58
CA LYS A 69 1.74 12.09 -9.39
C LYS A 69 1.81 11.26 -8.10
N LEU A 70 1.21 10.07 -8.11
CA LEU A 70 1.31 9.15 -6.97
C LEU A 70 2.77 8.81 -6.67
N ARG A 71 3.61 8.56 -7.68
CA ARG A 71 5.03 8.24 -7.48
C ARG A 71 5.80 9.37 -6.81
N ILE A 72 5.46 10.64 -7.03
CA ILE A 72 6.11 11.76 -6.33
C ILE A 72 5.83 11.69 -4.81
N LEU A 73 4.63 11.22 -4.44
CA LEU A 73 4.18 11.09 -3.05
C LEU A 73 4.62 9.77 -2.38
N CYS A 74 4.71 8.69 -3.17
CA CYS A 74 4.86 7.33 -2.70
C CYS A 74 6.19 6.74 -3.14
N ASP A 75 7.02 6.34 -2.17
CA ASP A 75 8.25 5.60 -2.43
C ASP A 75 7.97 4.18 -2.92
N VAL A 76 8.94 3.59 -3.62
CA VAL A 76 8.82 2.24 -4.18
C VAL A 76 9.80 1.32 -3.47
N ALA A 77 9.27 0.30 -2.81
CA ALA A 77 10.06 -0.73 -2.17
C ALA A 77 10.70 -1.65 -3.21
N PRO A 78 11.98 -2.02 -3.09
CA PRO A 78 12.58 -3.01 -3.96
C PRO A 78 11.93 -4.38 -3.74
N THR A 79 11.60 -5.06 -4.83
CA THR A 79 11.22 -6.49 -4.82
C THR A 79 12.32 -7.26 -5.51
N ASN A 80 12.97 -8.19 -4.79
CA ASN A 80 14.10 -8.98 -5.29
C ASN A 80 13.91 -10.48 -5.00
N ALA A 81 14.87 -11.30 -5.40
CA ALA A 81 14.82 -12.76 -5.21
C ALA A 81 14.57 -13.15 -3.74
N ASN A 82 15.27 -12.51 -2.79
CA ASN A 82 15.06 -12.78 -1.36
C ASN A 82 13.64 -12.43 -0.88
N THR A 83 12.99 -11.38 -1.43
CA THR A 83 11.57 -11.13 -1.16
C THR A 83 10.70 -12.28 -1.66
N VAL A 84 10.97 -12.77 -2.86
CA VAL A 84 10.23 -13.87 -3.50
C VAL A 84 10.42 -15.17 -2.72
N ASP A 85 11.65 -15.52 -2.34
CA ASP A 85 11.97 -16.72 -1.58
C ASP A 85 11.25 -16.73 -0.23
N LYS A 86 11.24 -15.59 0.47
CA LYS A 86 10.49 -15.42 1.72
C LYS A 86 8.98 -15.57 1.50
N ALA A 87 8.44 -14.95 0.46
CA ALA A 87 7.03 -15.07 0.11
C ALA A 87 6.62 -16.51 -0.17
N LEU A 88 7.42 -17.27 -0.91
CA LEU A 88 7.20 -18.69 -1.20
C LEU A 88 7.21 -19.55 0.09
N ALA A 89 8.07 -19.21 1.05
CA ALA A 89 8.19 -19.93 2.32
C ALA A 89 7.19 -19.47 3.41
N SER A 90 6.40 -18.42 3.15
CA SER A 90 5.65 -17.68 4.18
C SER A 90 4.36 -18.37 4.65
N GLY A 91 3.82 -19.29 3.86
CA GLY A 91 2.52 -19.93 4.11
C GLY A 91 1.31 -18.99 3.95
N PHE A 92 1.48 -17.82 3.32
CA PHE A 92 0.37 -16.97 2.91
C PHE A 92 -0.44 -17.68 1.82
N ASN A 93 -1.78 -17.54 1.88
CA ASN A 93 -2.67 -18.10 0.87
C ASN A 93 -2.61 -17.33 -0.44
N ASP A 94 -2.52 -16.00 -0.35
CA ASP A 94 -2.38 -15.11 -1.50
C ASP A 94 -0.91 -14.73 -1.68
N PHE A 95 -0.37 -15.04 -2.84
CA PHE A 95 1.04 -14.81 -3.15
C PHE A 95 1.38 -13.34 -3.36
N GLU A 96 0.44 -12.52 -3.86
CA GLU A 96 0.64 -11.08 -3.97
C GLU A 96 0.78 -10.47 -2.57
N ASP A 97 -0.11 -10.84 -1.64
CA ASP A 97 -0.04 -10.38 -0.25
C ASP A 97 1.29 -10.80 0.40
N ALA A 98 1.76 -12.02 0.14
CA ALA A 98 3.04 -12.52 0.63
C ALA A 98 4.22 -11.65 0.16
N VAL A 99 4.30 -11.39 -1.16
CA VAL A 99 5.37 -10.57 -1.75
C VAL A 99 5.32 -9.15 -1.22
N GLN A 100 4.14 -8.53 -1.18
CA GLN A 100 3.99 -7.19 -0.64
C GLN A 100 4.39 -7.11 0.84
N TYR A 101 3.97 -8.07 1.66
CA TYR A 101 4.28 -8.09 3.08
C TYR A 101 5.78 -8.22 3.33
N HIS A 102 6.45 -9.14 2.65
CA HIS A 102 7.90 -9.29 2.78
C HIS A 102 8.68 -8.10 2.20
N SER A 103 8.16 -7.41 1.19
CA SER A 103 8.70 -6.11 0.77
C SER A 103 8.58 -5.06 1.86
N ALA A 104 7.46 -5.00 2.59
CA ALA A 104 7.26 -4.08 3.70
C ALA A 104 8.25 -4.31 4.85
N LEU A 105 8.51 -5.58 5.19
CA LEU A 105 9.54 -5.95 6.17
C LEU A 105 10.94 -5.56 5.70
N THR A 106 11.25 -5.76 4.41
CA THR A 106 12.57 -5.45 3.84
C THR A 106 12.90 -3.96 3.94
N VAL A 107 11.92 -3.08 3.70
CA VAL A 107 12.09 -1.63 3.84
C VAL A 107 11.85 -1.12 5.27
N LYS A 108 11.65 -2.02 6.24
CA LYS A 108 11.39 -1.69 7.65
C LYS A 108 10.22 -0.71 7.82
N SER A 109 9.12 -0.92 7.09
CA SER A 109 7.91 -0.13 7.28
C SER A 109 7.35 -0.33 8.69
N ASP A 110 6.78 0.72 9.27
CA ASP A 110 6.23 0.66 10.63
C ASP A 110 4.88 -0.06 10.67
N ILE A 111 4.09 0.05 9.60
CA ILE A 111 2.70 -0.45 9.51
C ILE A 111 2.43 -0.88 8.07
N PHE A 112 1.73 -2.01 7.90
CA PHE A 112 1.18 -2.46 6.62
C PHE A 112 -0.30 -2.09 6.54
N ILE A 113 -0.69 -1.36 5.49
CA ILE A 113 -2.05 -0.88 5.27
C ILE A 113 -2.72 -1.73 4.19
N THR A 114 -3.80 -2.41 4.56
CA THR A 114 -4.63 -3.23 3.65
C THR A 114 -6.07 -3.28 4.14
N ARG A 115 -6.99 -3.66 3.25
CA ARG A 115 -8.38 -4.01 3.59
C ARG A 115 -8.55 -5.48 3.98
N ASN A 116 -7.58 -6.34 3.67
CA ASN A 116 -7.68 -7.80 3.79
C ASN A 116 -7.01 -8.33 5.08
N LYS A 117 -7.16 -7.63 6.21
CA LYS A 117 -6.43 -7.95 7.46
C LYS A 117 -6.52 -9.42 7.91
N LYS A 118 -7.66 -10.08 7.64
CA LYS A 118 -7.91 -11.49 7.99
C LYS A 118 -6.89 -12.48 7.37
N ASP A 119 -6.27 -12.08 6.27
CA ASP A 119 -5.32 -12.90 5.52
C ASP A 119 -3.90 -12.81 6.13
N PHE A 120 -3.70 -11.90 7.09
CA PHE A 120 -2.42 -11.61 7.76
C PHE A 120 -2.44 -12.10 9.22
N LYS A 121 -2.24 -13.41 9.43
CA LYS A 121 -2.39 -14.05 10.75
C LYS A 121 -1.12 -14.05 11.61
N LYS A 122 0.06 -14.12 10.99
CA LYS A 122 1.37 -14.15 11.68
C LYS A 122 2.23 -13.02 11.14
N THR A 123 2.14 -11.87 11.78
CA THR A 123 2.74 -10.62 11.29
C THR A 123 3.75 -10.05 12.26
N GLU A 124 4.91 -9.64 11.75
CA GLU A 124 5.97 -8.96 12.51
C GLU A 124 5.70 -7.46 12.69
N ILE A 125 5.02 -6.83 11.72
CA ILE A 125 4.59 -5.43 11.78
C ILE A 125 3.06 -5.33 11.86
N PRO A 126 2.52 -4.30 12.54
CA PRO A 126 1.07 -4.07 12.60
C PRO A 126 0.43 -4.01 11.22
N VAL A 127 -0.68 -4.73 11.06
CA VAL A 127 -1.54 -4.69 9.88
C VAL A 127 -2.82 -3.96 10.21
N MET A 128 -3.13 -2.90 9.47
CA MET A 128 -4.28 -2.02 9.73
C MET A 128 -5.00 -1.68 8.44
N THR A 129 -6.29 -1.43 8.54
CA THR A 129 -7.00 -0.64 7.53
C THR A 129 -6.59 0.83 7.61
N ALA A 130 -6.80 1.58 6.52
CA ALA A 130 -6.56 3.02 6.53
C ALA A 130 -7.37 3.75 7.63
N ALA A 131 -8.61 3.31 7.87
CA ALA A 131 -9.45 3.85 8.93
C ALA A 131 -8.90 3.57 10.32
N GLU A 132 -8.52 2.32 10.60
CA GLU A 132 -7.90 1.93 11.89
C GLU A 132 -6.63 2.74 12.17
N PHE A 133 -5.78 2.93 11.16
CA PHE A 133 -4.57 3.76 11.30
C PHE A 133 -4.91 5.20 11.70
N LEU A 134 -5.86 5.85 11.03
CA LEU A 134 -6.26 7.23 11.37
C LEU A 134 -6.82 7.34 12.79
N THR A 135 -7.63 6.36 13.21
CA THR A 135 -8.12 6.32 14.59
C THR A 135 -6.97 6.17 15.59
N SER A 136 -5.95 5.37 15.27
CA SER A 136 -4.80 5.13 16.16
C SER A 136 -3.96 6.38 16.43
N ILE A 137 -3.90 7.33 15.47
CA ILE A 137 -3.11 8.56 15.62
C ILE A 137 -3.90 9.73 16.23
N ASN A 138 -5.24 9.67 16.19
CA ASN A 138 -6.12 10.69 16.80
C ASN A 138 -6.38 10.44 18.29
N LYS A 139 -6.06 9.24 18.81
CA LYS A 139 -6.18 8.91 20.24
C LYS A 139 -4.96 9.32 21.07
N LYS A 140 -4.16 10.27 20.58
CA LYS A 140 -3.00 10.84 21.26
C LYS A 140 -3.29 12.24 21.76
#